data_AF-A0A844MRV4-F1
#
_entry.id   AF-A0A844MRV4-F1
#
_cell.length_a   1.000
_cell.length_b   1.000
_cell.length_c   1.000
_cell.angle_alpha   90.00
_cell.angle_beta   90.00
_cell.angle_gamma   90.00
#
_symmetry.space_group_name_H-M   'P 1'
#
loop_
_entity.id
_entity.type
_entity.pdbx_description
1 polymer ?
#
loop_
_entity_poly.entity_id
_entity_poly.type
_entity_poly.pdbx_seq_one_letter_code
_entity_poly.pdbx_strand_id
1 'polypeptide(L)'
;MQNDLDFTSSKTETTLQQGDSGAAVTQLKELLNAQGSTLPTDGTFDSATLSAVISFQQKHGLPVNGVIDSQTWAVLQKVTHS
;
A
#
# COMPACT_ATOMS: atom_id res chain seq x y z
N MET A 1 29.38 -11.92 -11.53
CA MET A 1 28.79 -11.86 -12.88
C MET A 1 27.28 -12.02 -12.69
N GLN A 2 26.53 -10.94 -12.95
CA GLN A 2 25.05 -10.78 -12.91
C GLN A 2 24.43 -11.01 -11.51
N ASN A 3 24.07 -9.99 -10.72
CA ASN A 3 22.99 -9.01 -10.88
C ASN A 3 21.57 -9.61 -10.72
N ASP A 4 21.32 -10.31 -9.63
CA ASP A 4 19.96 -10.50 -9.13
C ASP A 4 19.69 -9.43 -8.09
N LEU A 5 19.18 -8.31 -8.59
CA LEU A 5 18.50 -7.28 -7.81
C LEU A 5 17.38 -7.99 -7.03
N ASP A 6 17.64 -8.33 -5.77
CA ASP A 6 16.63 -8.90 -4.88
C ASP A 6 15.55 -7.84 -4.66
N PHE A 7 14.50 -7.92 -5.48
CA PHE A 7 13.28 -7.14 -5.41
C PHE A 7 12.28 -7.78 -4.44
N THR A 8 12.75 -8.64 -3.53
CA THR A 8 11.93 -9.64 -2.84
C THR A 8 12.11 -9.71 -1.32
N SER A 9 13.11 -9.07 -0.72
CA SER A 9 13.42 -9.18 0.72
C SER A 9 12.97 -7.99 1.57
N SER A 10 12.06 -7.14 1.08
CA SER A 10 11.39 -6.11 1.92
C SER A 10 9.93 -5.83 1.56
N LYS A 11 9.35 -6.59 0.60
CA LYS A 11 8.07 -6.26 -0.04
C LYS A 11 6.82 -6.55 0.82
N THR A 12 6.97 -7.11 2.01
CA THR A 12 5.83 -7.63 2.81
C THR A 12 5.90 -7.31 4.31
N GLU A 13 6.98 -6.68 4.81
CA GLU A 13 7.17 -6.40 6.25
C GLU A 13 7.40 -4.92 6.58
N THR A 14 7.27 -4.01 5.62
CA THR A 14 7.38 -2.58 5.91
C THR A 14 6.01 -1.99 6.21
N THR A 15 5.83 -1.60 7.47
CA THR A 15 4.70 -0.81 7.91
C THR A 15 4.77 0.58 7.28
N LEU A 16 3.79 0.95 6.43
CA LEU A 16 3.71 2.30 5.85
C LEU A 16 2.71 3.16 6.60
N GLN A 17 3.03 4.44 6.74
CA GLN A 17 2.17 5.41 7.43
C GLN A 17 2.31 6.79 6.80
N GLN A 18 1.44 7.73 7.18
CA GLN A 18 1.51 9.11 6.70
C GLN A 18 2.91 9.71 6.91
N GLY A 19 3.41 10.38 5.87
CA GLY A 19 4.75 10.96 5.83
C GLY A 19 5.82 10.00 5.30
N ASP A 20 5.55 8.71 5.18
CA ASP A 20 6.45 7.78 4.50
C ASP A 20 6.52 8.09 3.00
N SER A 21 7.63 7.74 2.35
CA SER A 21 7.79 7.94 0.91
C SER A 21 8.72 6.90 0.29
N GLY A 22 8.42 6.49 -0.93
CA GLY A 22 9.24 5.57 -1.70
C GLY A 22 8.42 4.65 -2.60
N ALA A 23 9.11 3.70 -3.23
CA ALA A 23 8.48 2.74 -4.15
C ALA A 23 7.37 1.90 -3.50
N ALA A 24 7.47 1.62 -2.20
CA ALA A 24 6.44 0.90 -1.46
C ALA A 24 5.12 1.69 -1.40
N VAL A 25 5.19 3.01 -1.19
CA VAL A 25 4.02 3.89 -1.18
C VAL A 25 3.44 4.04 -2.59
N THR A 26 4.29 4.11 -3.62
CA THR A 26 3.84 4.06 -5.02
C THR A 26 3.00 2.82 -5.27
N GLN A 27 3.52 1.64 -4.91
CA GLN A 27 2.84 0.36 -5.09
C GLN A 27 1.51 0.31 -4.31
N LEU A 28 1.50 0.78 -3.06
CA LEU A 28 0.28 0.91 -2.26
C LEU A 28 -0.77 1.74 -3.00
N LYS A 29 -0.39 2.92 -3.50
CA LYS A 29 -1.29 3.80 -4.23
C LYS A 29 -1.81 3.16 -5.51
N GLU A 30 -0.98 2.43 -6.26
CA GLU A 30 -1.42 1.68 -7.44
C GLU A 30 -2.51 0.66 -7.10
N LEU A 31 -2.33 -0.10 -6.01
CA LEU A 31 -3.30 -1.08 -5.53
C LEU A 31 -4.61 -0.40 -5.06
N LEU A 32 -4.51 0.72 -4.34
CA LEU A 32 -5.68 1.51 -3.93
C LEU A 32 -6.43 2.08 -5.14
N ASN A 33 -5.70 2.54 -6.17
CA ASN A 33 -6.29 2.99 -7.43
C ASN A 33 -7.02 1.84 -8.15
N ALA A 34 -6.46 0.64 -8.15
CA ALA A 34 -7.12 -0.55 -8.70
C ALA A 34 -8.43 -0.90 -7.97
N GLN A 35 -8.57 -0.50 -6.70
CA GLN A 35 -9.82 -0.64 -5.93
C GLN A 35 -10.82 0.50 -6.13
N GLY A 36 -10.52 1.46 -7.02
CA GLY A 36 -11.37 2.60 -7.35
C GLY A 36 -11.00 3.90 -6.65
N SER A 37 -9.82 3.99 -6.02
CA SER A 37 -9.28 5.28 -5.56
C SER A 37 -8.71 6.07 -6.74
N THR A 38 -8.50 7.37 -6.57
CA THR A 38 -7.80 8.21 -7.56
C THR A 38 -6.72 8.99 -6.85
N LEU A 39 -5.53 8.40 -6.73
CA LEU A 39 -4.40 8.96 -6.00
C LEU A 39 -3.18 9.12 -6.91
N PRO A 40 -2.44 10.23 -6.80
CA PRO A 40 -1.20 10.44 -7.54
C PRO A 40 -0.11 9.48 -7.03
N THR A 41 0.48 8.69 -7.93
CA THR A 41 1.52 7.68 -7.64
C THR A 41 2.93 8.27 -7.49
N ASP A 42 3.04 9.48 -6.94
CA ASP A 42 4.31 10.18 -6.65
C ASP A 42 5.18 9.48 -5.58
N GLY A 43 4.67 8.40 -4.97
CA GLY A 43 5.39 7.67 -3.94
C GLY A 43 5.41 8.35 -2.58
N THR A 44 4.60 9.39 -2.34
CA THR A 44 4.48 10.06 -1.03
C THR A 44 3.22 9.64 -0.27
N PHE A 45 3.29 9.35 1.02
CA PHE A 45 2.11 8.99 1.81
C PHE A 45 1.45 10.26 2.36
N ASP A 46 0.70 10.93 1.49
CA ASP A 46 -0.07 12.14 1.82
C ASP A 46 -1.38 11.84 2.55
N SER A 47 -2.04 12.89 3.07
CA SER A 47 -3.36 12.79 3.71
C SER A 47 -4.45 12.20 2.80
N ALA A 48 -4.33 12.38 1.48
CA ALA A 48 -5.21 11.75 0.51
C ALA A 48 -5.03 10.22 0.49
N THR A 49 -3.77 9.76 0.53
CA THR A 49 -3.43 8.33 0.66
C THR A 49 -3.97 7.78 1.96
N LEU A 50 -3.77 8.48 3.08
CA LEU A 50 -4.32 8.09 4.38
C LEU A 50 -5.84 7.89 4.31
N SER A 51 -6.56 8.83 3.70
CA SER A 51 -8.02 8.76 3.59
C SER A 51 -8.47 7.54 2.77
N ALA A 52 -7.75 7.22 1.69
CA ALA A 52 -8.02 6.03 0.88
C ALA A 52 -7.70 4.73 1.64
N VAL A 53 -6.60 4.70 2.40
CA VAL A 53 -6.24 3.57 3.27
C VAL A 53 -7.31 3.32 4.33
N ILE A 54 -7.75 4.37 5.02
CA ILE A 54 -8.82 4.31 6.01
C ILE A 54 -10.10 3.75 5.38
N SER A 55 -10.48 4.27 4.21
CA SER A 55 -11.67 3.81 3.49
C SER A 55 -11.57 2.35 3.07
N PHE A 56 -10.39 1.93 2.61
CA PHE A 56 -10.10 0.54 2.27
C PHE A 56 -10.19 -0.36 3.51
N GLN A 57 -9.55 0.04 4.61
CA GLN A 57 -9.58 -0.72 5.86
C GLN A 57 -11.01 -0.89 6.38
N GLN A 58 -11.82 0.18 6.35
CA GLN A 58 -13.24 0.13 6.71
C GLN A 58 -14.03 -0.83 5.83
N LYS A 59 -13.82 -0.77 4.50
CA LYS A 59 -14.53 -1.61 3.52
C LYS A 59 -14.22 -3.09 3.69
N HIS A 60 -13.00 -3.42 4.13
CA HIS A 60 -12.53 -4.81 4.27
C HIS A 60 -12.54 -5.33 5.72
N GLY A 61 -13.03 -4.54 6.68
CA GLY A 61 -13.10 -4.94 8.09
C GLY A 61 -11.74 -5.06 8.77
N LEU A 62 -10.76 -4.28 8.31
CA LEU A 62 -9.41 -4.19 8.88
C LEU A 62 -9.35 -3.12 9.98
N PRO A 63 -8.33 -3.16 10.86
CA PRO A 63 -8.10 -2.09 11.82
C PRO A 63 -7.89 -0.76 11.09
N VAL A 64 -8.76 0.22 11.37
CA VAL A 64 -8.76 1.54 10.71
C VAL A 64 -7.79 2.48 11.41
N ASN A 65 -6.52 2.12 11.39
CA ASN A 65 -5.41 2.88 11.98
C ASN A 65 -4.77 3.84 10.96
N GLY A 66 -5.11 3.72 9.67
CA GLY A 66 -4.47 4.49 8.61
C GLY A 66 -3.02 4.06 8.34
N VAL A 67 -2.62 2.93 8.90
CA VAL A 67 -1.29 2.34 8.80
C VAL A 67 -1.40 1.06 7.97
N ILE A 68 -0.53 0.92 6.99
CA ILE A 68 -0.46 -0.29 6.17
C ILE A 68 0.52 -1.26 6.82
N ASP A 69 -0.03 -2.24 7.50
CA ASP A 69 0.67 -3.40 8.05
C ASP A 69 0.57 -4.61 7.10
N SER A 70 1.25 -5.71 7.47
CA SER A 70 1.25 -6.96 6.71
C SER A 70 -0.16 -7.53 6.47
N GLN A 71 -1.08 -7.33 7.41
CA GLN A 71 -2.48 -7.73 7.25
C GLN A 71 -3.16 -6.89 6.14
N THR A 72 -2.96 -5.59 6.15
CA THR A 72 -3.51 -4.71 5.12
C THR A 72 -2.91 -5.00 3.74
N TRP A 73 -1.60 -5.24 3.66
CA TRP A 73 -0.92 -5.69 2.44
C TRP A 73 -1.51 -6.98 1.88
N ALA A 74 -1.76 -7.98 2.73
CA ALA A 74 -2.32 -9.25 2.30
C ALA A 74 -3.71 -9.07 1.66
N VAL A 75 -4.55 -8.19 2.22
CA VAL A 75 -5.86 -7.90 1.64
C VAL A 75 -5.73 -7.16 0.31
N LEU A 76 -4.87 -6.14 0.21
CA LEU A 76 -4.61 -5.41 -1.04
C LEU A 76 -4.15 -6.33 -2.18
N GLN A 77 -3.26 -7.28 -1.89
CA GLN A 77 -2.81 -8.26 -2.88
C GLN A 77 -3.94 -9.22 -3.26
N LYS A 78 -4.72 -9.68 -2.28
CA LYS A 78 -5.85 -10.59 -2.50
C LYS A 78 -6.93 -9.98 -3.40
N VAL A 79 -7.29 -8.71 -3.18
CA VAL A 79 -8.33 -8.03 -3.97
C VAL A 79 -7.88 -7.67 -5.39
N THR A 80 -6.58 -7.71 -5.67
CA THR A 80 -6.01 -7.38 -6.98
C THR A 80 -5.80 -8.61 -7.88
N HIS A 81 -5.66 -9.82 -7.31
CA HIS A 81 -5.42 -11.07 -8.04
C HIS A 81 -6.67 -11.95 -8.25
N SER A 82 -7.87 -11.37 -8.38
CA SER A 82 -9.12 -12.13 -8.60
C SER A 82 -9.53 -12.23 -10.06
#